data_AF-A0A6P0US72-F1
#
_entry.id   AF-A0A6P0US72-F1
#
_cell.length_a   1.000
_cell.length_b   1.000
_cell.length_c   1.000
_cell.angle_alpha   90.00
_cell.angle_beta   90.00
_cell.angle_gamma   90.00
#
_symmetry.space_group_name_H-M   'P 1'
#
loop_
_entity.id
_entity.type
_entity.pdbx_description
1 polymer ?
#
loop_
_entity_poly.entity_id
_entity_poly.type
_entity_poly.pdbx_seq_one_letter_code
_entity_poly.pdbx_strand_id
1 'polypeptide(L)'
;MVVDCKSHSLLIVSCSQRKRNNPGLMRAIERYDGSAFWVTRRFLLQKTTGLLDIYILSAEFGLISSEQRIPNYDRRMTQQQAQQLQPRVIAELEKILNKKPYQQLLICVSRDYLQALNGYEQLIPKELTVQVTRGALGKKLSQLYQWLYGEPAKPRSSTSAISQGRACLRGVELVLTPEQVLEKARRWIVEGKGEFKRYQSWYVPIDDQKVASKWLVSQLTGLPVKTFTASEARRVLKQLGIEVIQIKDDSVVRSELK
;
A
#
# COMPACT_ATOMS: atom_id res chain seq x y z
N MET A 1 -3.09 -10.26 -9.37
CA MET A 1 -2.15 -11.29 -9.83
C MET A 1 -1.06 -11.40 -8.78
N VAL A 2 -0.86 -12.59 -8.23
CA VAL A 2 0.24 -12.86 -7.29
C VAL A 2 1.53 -12.83 -8.11
N VAL A 3 2.62 -12.29 -7.57
CA VAL A 3 3.96 -12.57 -8.11
C VAL A 3 4.15 -14.07 -7.92
N ASP A 4 3.94 -14.83 -9.00
CA ASP A 4 4.09 -16.28 -9.00
C ASP A 4 5.55 -16.60 -8.64
N CYS A 5 5.75 -17.47 -7.65
CA CYS A 5 7.07 -17.82 -7.13
C CYS A 5 7.92 -18.64 -8.13
N LYS A 6 7.47 -18.78 -9.38
CA LYS A 6 8.18 -19.40 -10.50
C LYS A 6 8.55 -18.41 -11.64
N SER A 7 8.23 -17.13 -11.51
CA SER A 7 8.30 -16.19 -12.63
C SER A 7 9.16 -14.96 -12.35
N HIS A 8 10.14 -14.70 -13.24
CA HIS A 8 10.98 -13.51 -13.14
C HIS A 8 10.14 -12.24 -13.27
N SER A 9 10.28 -11.36 -12.29
CA SER A 9 9.52 -10.11 -12.17
C SER A 9 10.46 -8.93 -12.07
N LEU A 10 10.08 -7.80 -12.66
CA LEU A 10 10.84 -6.55 -12.66
C LEU A 10 10.04 -5.46 -11.93
N LEU A 11 10.67 -4.82 -10.95
CA LEU A 11 10.14 -3.65 -10.26
C LEU A 11 10.98 -2.42 -10.63
N ILE A 12 10.34 -1.39 -11.19
CA ILE A 12 10.91 -0.06 -11.36
C ILE A 12 10.28 0.88 -10.34
N VAL A 13 11.10 1.48 -9.47
CA VAL A 13 10.64 2.43 -8.44
C VAL A 13 11.34 3.78 -8.60
N SER A 14 10.62 4.89 -8.43
CA SER A 14 11.24 6.22 -8.45
C SER A 14 12.11 6.42 -7.21
N CYS A 15 13.26 7.06 -7.37
CA CYS A 15 14.09 7.45 -6.24
C CYS A 15 13.35 8.40 -5.28
N SER A 16 13.74 8.42 -4.01
CA SER A 16 13.11 9.29 -3.00
C SER A 16 13.96 10.53 -2.74
N GLN A 17 13.28 11.66 -2.46
CA GLN A 17 13.94 12.88 -2.00
C GLN A 17 14.74 12.58 -0.73
N ARG A 18 14.09 11.95 0.27
CA ARG A 18 14.74 11.49 1.49
C ARG A 18 15.74 10.38 1.19
N LYS A 19 16.97 10.57 1.65
CA LYS A 19 18.07 9.60 1.57
C LYS A 19 18.69 9.46 2.95
N ARG A 20 19.21 8.28 3.27
CA ARG A 20 20.02 8.10 4.48
C ARG A 20 21.27 8.96 4.36
N ASN A 21 21.65 9.63 5.45
CA ASN A 21 22.76 10.58 5.48
C ASN A 21 24.13 9.94 5.77
N ASN A 22 24.18 8.63 6.00
CA ASN A 22 25.43 7.91 6.26
C ASN A 22 26.47 8.22 5.15
N PRO A 23 27.72 8.55 5.50
CA PRO A 23 28.76 8.85 4.53
C PRO A 23 29.12 7.63 3.68
N GLY A 24 29.84 7.86 2.57
CA GLY A 24 30.32 6.81 1.69
C GLY A 24 29.29 6.30 0.68
N LEU A 25 29.61 5.20 0.00
CA LEU A 25 28.76 4.57 -0.99
C LEU A 25 27.85 3.52 -0.33
N MET A 26 26.56 3.52 -0.70
CA MET A 26 25.58 2.55 -0.19
C MET A 26 24.75 1.99 -1.32
N ARG A 27 24.25 0.75 -1.20
CA ARG A 27 23.35 0.20 -2.22
C ARG A 27 22.16 1.13 -2.40
N ALA A 28 21.72 1.34 -3.63
CA ALA A 28 20.65 2.28 -3.94
C ALA A 28 19.37 1.96 -3.15
N ILE A 29 19.03 0.68 -2.98
CA ILE A 29 17.90 0.22 -2.16
C ILE A 29 18.00 0.60 -0.68
N GLU A 30 19.21 0.81 -0.16
CA GLU A 30 19.48 1.23 1.22
C GLU A 30 19.62 2.76 1.34
N ARG A 31 20.18 3.42 0.31
CA ARG A 31 20.36 4.88 0.26
C ARG A 31 19.04 5.61 0.26
N TYR A 32 18.11 5.20 -0.60
CA TYR A 32 16.81 5.84 -0.70
C TYR A 32 15.92 5.44 0.46
N ASP A 33 15.26 6.41 1.08
CA ASP A 33 14.49 6.20 2.30
C ASP A 33 13.05 6.71 2.18
N GLY A 34 12.42 6.53 1.02
CA GLY A 34 10.99 6.79 0.83
C GLY A 34 10.11 5.64 1.32
N SER A 35 8.81 5.90 1.44
CA SER A 35 7.81 4.90 1.85
C SER A 35 7.75 3.67 0.93
N ALA A 36 7.95 3.85 -0.38
CA ALA A 36 8.05 2.72 -1.32
C ALA A 36 9.25 1.82 -0.98
N PHE A 37 10.41 2.41 -0.64
CA PHE A 37 11.60 1.68 -0.24
C PHE A 37 11.43 0.94 1.09
N TRP A 38 10.65 1.48 2.02
CA TRP A 38 10.27 0.74 3.24
C TRP A 38 9.49 -0.54 2.92
N VAL A 39 8.48 -0.45 2.06
CA VAL A 39 7.67 -1.60 1.65
C VAL A 39 8.53 -2.63 0.93
N THR A 40 9.35 -2.19 -0.03
CA THR A 40 10.23 -3.06 -0.81
C THR A 40 11.28 -3.75 0.08
N ARG A 41 12.00 -3.01 0.94
CA ARG A 41 12.98 -3.62 1.85
C ARG A 41 12.33 -4.60 2.82
N ARG A 42 11.15 -4.28 3.36
CA ARG A 42 10.42 -5.19 4.23
C ARG A 42 10.05 -6.49 3.50
N PHE A 43 9.70 -6.40 2.21
CA PHE A 43 9.42 -7.59 1.39
C PHE A 43 10.67 -8.45 1.22
N LEU A 44 11.80 -7.81 0.88
CA LEU A 44 13.10 -8.49 0.70
C LEU A 44 13.56 -9.24 1.96
N LEU A 45 13.25 -8.74 3.15
CA LEU A 45 13.59 -9.41 4.41
C LEU A 45 12.75 -10.67 4.68
N GLN A 46 11.57 -10.80 4.07
CA GLN A 46 10.59 -11.84 4.40
C GLN A 46 10.50 -12.96 3.37
N LYS A 47 11.05 -12.78 2.16
CA LYS A 47 10.90 -13.70 1.04
C LYS A 47 12.23 -13.89 0.33
N THR A 48 12.51 -15.13 -0.09
CA THR A 48 13.61 -15.40 -1.01
C THR A 48 13.26 -14.79 -2.37
N THR A 49 13.98 -13.74 -2.76
CA THR A 49 13.64 -12.90 -3.92
C THR A 49 14.47 -13.20 -5.17
N GLY A 50 14.96 -14.44 -5.32
CA GLY A 50 15.81 -14.82 -6.46
C GLY A 50 15.19 -14.59 -7.85
N LEU A 51 13.88 -14.32 -7.91
CA LEU A 51 13.14 -14.03 -9.13
C LEU A 51 12.70 -12.55 -9.28
N LEU A 52 12.92 -11.69 -8.28
CA LEU A 52 12.55 -10.28 -8.34
C LEU A 52 13.77 -9.41 -8.57
N ASP A 53 13.81 -8.75 -9.73
CA ASP A 53 14.78 -7.70 -9.99
C ASP A 53 14.19 -6.33 -9.66
N ILE A 54 14.98 -5.49 -9.01
CA ILE A 54 14.57 -4.15 -8.61
C ILE A 54 15.52 -3.14 -9.23
N TYR A 55 14.95 -2.22 -9.99
CA TYR A 55 15.62 -1.07 -10.57
C TYR A 55 15.00 0.22 -10.05
N ILE A 56 15.84 1.25 -9.92
CA ILE A 56 15.47 2.54 -9.36
C ILE A 56 15.70 3.60 -10.42
N LEU A 57 14.65 4.33 -10.74
CA LEU A 57 14.74 5.49 -11.62
C LEU A 57 15.17 6.70 -10.79
N SER A 58 16.40 7.14 -10.99
CA SER A 58 17.09 8.21 -10.28
C SER A 58 17.18 9.49 -11.11
N ALA A 59 16.96 10.64 -10.47
CA ALA A 59 17.18 11.95 -11.08
C ALA A 59 18.66 12.26 -11.37
N GLU A 60 19.59 11.57 -10.71
CA GLU A 60 21.03 11.74 -10.88
C GLU A 60 21.61 10.68 -11.80
N PHE A 61 21.21 9.42 -11.61
CA PHE A 61 21.90 8.27 -12.22
C PHE A 61 21.12 7.62 -13.36
N GLY A 62 19.91 8.08 -13.68
CA GLY A 62 19.02 7.40 -14.62
C GLY A 62 18.46 6.11 -14.02
N LEU A 63 18.28 5.07 -14.83
CA LEU A 63 17.78 3.76 -14.37
C LEU A 63 18.94 2.90 -13.86
N ILE A 64 18.95 2.59 -12.57
CA ILE A 64 20.04 1.87 -11.91
C ILE A 64 19.55 0.65 -11.14
N SER A 65 20.39 -0.38 -11.03
CA SER A 65 20.08 -1.54 -10.18
C SER A 65 19.94 -1.11 -8.71
N SER A 66 19.02 -1.75 -7.99
CA SER A 66 18.88 -1.64 -6.53
C SER A 66 20.19 -1.89 -5.77
N GLU A 67 21.08 -2.69 -6.34
CA GLU A 67 22.34 -3.10 -5.73
C GLU A 67 23.52 -2.19 -6.08
N GLN A 68 23.32 -1.27 -7.02
CA GLN A 68 24.34 -0.28 -7.36
C GLN A 68 24.66 0.59 -6.14
N ARG A 69 25.94 0.71 -5.80
CA ARG A 69 26.39 1.57 -4.71
C ARG A 69 26.43 3.02 -5.17
N ILE A 70 25.76 3.92 -4.45
CA ILE A 70 25.63 5.35 -4.76
C ILE A 70 26.00 6.23 -3.55
N PRO A 71 26.57 7.43 -3.80
CA PRO A 71 26.84 8.40 -2.75
C PRO A 71 25.54 9.04 -2.24
N ASN A 72 25.65 9.83 -1.19
CA ASN A 72 24.59 10.76 -0.83
C ASN A 72 24.58 11.93 -1.83
N TYR A 73 23.39 12.41 -2.22
CA TYR A 73 23.21 13.51 -3.17
C TYR A 73 21.85 14.17 -2.99
N ASP A 74 21.71 15.42 -3.42
CA ASP A 74 20.42 16.11 -3.46
C ASP A 74 20.10 16.61 -4.87
N ARG A 75 19.40 15.78 -5.63
CA ARG A 75 18.86 16.14 -6.94
C ARG A 75 17.43 15.66 -7.05
N ARG A 76 16.55 16.59 -7.40
CA ARG A 76 15.12 16.34 -7.64
C ARG A 76 14.89 16.11 -9.13
N MET A 77 13.99 15.18 -9.46
CA MET A 77 13.51 15.03 -10.83
C MET A 77 12.59 16.20 -11.17
N THR A 78 12.95 16.94 -12.22
CA THR A 78 12.10 17.92 -12.90
C THR A 78 11.68 17.35 -14.25
N GLN A 79 10.71 17.98 -14.92
CA GLN A 79 10.29 17.56 -16.27
C GLN A 79 11.44 17.66 -17.28
N GLN A 80 12.19 18.77 -17.25
CA GLN A 80 13.38 18.95 -18.08
C GLN A 80 14.43 17.86 -17.82
N GLN A 81 14.68 17.55 -16.54
CA GLN A 81 15.62 16.48 -16.18
C GLN A 81 15.14 15.11 -16.69
N ALA A 82 13.83 14.84 -16.61
CA ALA A 82 13.25 13.60 -17.09
C ALA A 82 13.41 13.45 -18.61
N GLN A 83 13.16 14.53 -19.37
CA GLN A 83 13.37 14.56 -20.82
C GLN A 83 14.83 14.34 -21.20
N GLN A 84 15.77 14.99 -20.51
CA GLN A 84 17.21 14.80 -20.74
C GLN A 84 17.67 13.37 -20.44
N LEU A 85 17.11 12.73 -19.41
CA LEU A 85 17.45 11.36 -19.04
C LEU A 85 16.77 10.31 -19.92
N GLN A 86 15.67 10.65 -20.59
CA GLN A 86 14.81 9.68 -21.28
C GLN A 86 15.58 8.79 -22.27
N PRO A 87 16.46 9.29 -23.15
CA PRO A 87 17.14 8.43 -24.12
C PRO A 87 18.01 7.37 -23.44
N ARG A 88 18.72 7.77 -22.38
CA ARG A 88 19.57 6.87 -21.58
C ARG A 88 18.73 5.87 -20.79
N VAL A 89 17.60 6.30 -20.23
CA VAL A 89 16.71 5.45 -19.44
C VAL A 89 16.05 4.39 -20.30
N ILE A 90 15.58 4.74 -21.51
CA ILE A 90 15.01 3.80 -22.47
C ILE A 90 16.05 2.80 -22.96
N ALA A 91 17.24 3.25 -23.34
CA ALA A 91 18.32 2.35 -23.75
C ALA A 91 18.73 1.37 -22.63
N GLU A 92 18.73 1.82 -21.37
CA GLU A 92 19.03 0.93 -20.24
C GLU A 92 17.87 -0.04 -19.95
N LEU A 93 16.63 0.42 -20.07
CA LEU A 93 15.46 -0.46 -19.94
C LEU A 93 15.47 -1.57 -21.00
N GLU A 94 15.78 -1.25 -22.24
CA GLU A 94 15.91 -2.23 -23.33
C GLU A 94 16.98 -3.29 -22.99
N LYS A 95 18.15 -2.88 -22.52
CA LYS A 95 19.20 -3.82 -22.08
C LYS A 95 18.73 -4.73 -20.95
N ILE A 96 17.98 -4.19 -19.98
CA ILE A 96 17.45 -4.97 -18.86
C ILE A 96 16.47 -6.03 -19.38
N LEU A 97 15.50 -5.62 -20.21
CA LEU A 97 14.50 -6.51 -20.79
C LEU A 97 15.11 -7.59 -21.68
N ASN A 98 16.20 -7.29 -22.39
CA ASN A 98 16.91 -8.24 -23.26
C ASN A 98 17.84 -9.20 -22.49
N LYS A 99 18.17 -8.91 -21.22
CA LYS A 99 19.08 -9.75 -20.44
C LYS A 99 18.46 -11.09 -20.04
N LYS A 100 17.16 -11.12 -19.80
CA LYS A 100 16.38 -12.33 -19.46
C LYS A 100 14.88 -12.07 -19.64
N PRO A 101 14.08 -13.11 -19.88
CA PRO A 101 12.63 -12.95 -19.97
C PRO A 101 12.02 -12.61 -18.62
N TYR A 102 11.20 -11.56 -18.58
CA TYR A 102 10.32 -11.22 -17.47
C TYR A 102 8.87 -11.53 -17.83
N GLN A 103 8.09 -11.96 -16.85
CA GLN A 103 6.64 -12.17 -17.03
C GLN A 103 5.82 -11.00 -16.49
N GLN A 104 6.37 -10.27 -15.51
CA GLN A 104 5.69 -9.15 -14.85
C GLN A 104 6.63 -7.97 -14.70
N LEU A 105 6.13 -6.78 -15.01
CA LEU A 105 6.79 -5.49 -14.79
C LEU A 105 5.84 -4.58 -14.01
N LEU A 106 6.28 -4.10 -12.84
CA LEU A 106 5.63 -3.00 -12.13
C LEU A 106 6.44 -1.72 -12.26
N ILE A 107 5.79 -0.67 -12.78
CA ILE A 107 6.33 0.70 -12.82
C ILE A 107 5.67 1.52 -11.70
N CYS A 108 6.40 1.69 -10.60
CA CYS A 108 6.00 2.43 -9.41
C CYS A 108 6.73 3.78 -9.31
N VAL A 109 6.37 4.72 -10.18
CA VAL A 109 7.02 6.04 -10.28
C VAL A 109 6.04 7.20 -10.13
N SER A 110 6.52 8.40 -9.80
CA SER A 110 5.72 9.63 -9.82
C SER A 110 5.48 10.12 -11.27
N ARG A 111 4.62 11.13 -11.46
CA ARG A 111 4.26 11.62 -12.80
C ARG A 111 5.48 12.17 -13.56
N ASP A 112 6.31 12.98 -12.90
CA ASP A 112 7.49 13.56 -13.53
C ASP A 112 8.52 12.49 -13.90
N TYR A 113 8.65 11.45 -13.06
CA TYR A 113 9.54 10.32 -13.35
C TYR A 113 9.04 9.47 -14.52
N LEU A 114 7.72 9.33 -14.70
CA LEU A 114 7.17 8.55 -15.81
C LEU A 114 7.59 9.14 -17.17
N GLN A 115 7.81 10.45 -17.27
CA GLN A 115 8.26 11.09 -18.50
C GLN A 115 9.63 10.58 -18.96
N ALA A 116 10.52 10.22 -18.02
CA ALA A 116 11.82 9.64 -18.35
C ALA A 116 11.70 8.20 -18.90
N LEU A 117 10.52 7.58 -18.79
CA LEU A 117 10.21 6.28 -19.37
C LEU A 117 9.35 6.40 -20.63
N ASN A 118 9.02 7.60 -21.12
CA ASN A 118 8.19 7.73 -22.33
C ASN A 118 8.77 6.90 -23.49
N GLY A 119 7.93 6.10 -24.15
CA GLY A 119 8.34 5.18 -25.21
C GLY A 119 8.69 3.77 -24.72
N TYR A 120 8.64 3.50 -23.41
CA TYR A 120 8.87 2.16 -22.87
C TYR A 120 7.92 1.13 -23.49
N GLU A 121 6.70 1.53 -23.86
CA GLU A 121 5.68 0.66 -24.45
C GLU A 121 6.17 -0.03 -25.73
N GLN A 122 7.07 0.60 -26.48
CA GLN A 122 7.66 0.05 -27.70
C GLN A 122 8.67 -1.07 -27.43
N LEU A 123 9.21 -1.12 -26.20
CA LEU A 123 10.19 -2.13 -25.76
C LEU A 123 9.53 -3.35 -25.11
N ILE A 124 8.24 -3.28 -24.79
CA ILE A 124 7.55 -4.33 -24.01
C ILE A 124 7.25 -5.54 -24.91
N PRO A 125 7.79 -6.73 -24.58
CA PRO A 125 7.41 -7.97 -25.26
C PRO A 125 5.92 -8.28 -25.03
N LYS A 126 5.26 -8.93 -25.99
CA LYS A 126 3.81 -9.22 -25.94
C LYS A 126 3.42 -10.05 -24.71
N GLU A 127 4.33 -10.90 -24.24
CA GLU A 127 4.12 -11.82 -23.13
C GLU A 127 4.37 -11.17 -21.75
N LEU A 128 4.95 -9.95 -21.72
CA LEU A 128 5.25 -9.23 -20.49
C LEU A 128 4.02 -8.47 -20.00
N THR A 129 3.49 -8.86 -18.84
CA THR A 129 2.41 -8.12 -18.19
C THR A 129 2.95 -6.88 -17.50
N VAL A 130 2.53 -5.69 -17.95
CA VAL A 130 2.97 -4.40 -17.39
C VAL A 130 1.87 -3.75 -16.55
N GLN A 131 2.22 -3.31 -15.34
CA GLN A 131 1.36 -2.52 -14.48
C GLN A 131 2.05 -1.20 -14.13
N VAL A 132 1.37 -0.08 -14.36
CA VAL A 132 1.83 1.26 -13.95
C VAL A 132 0.98 1.76 -12.79
N THR A 133 1.59 2.11 -11.66
CA THR A 133 0.84 2.58 -10.48
C THR A 133 0.20 3.95 -10.71
N ARG A 134 -1.07 4.11 -10.31
CA ARG A 134 -1.84 5.36 -10.51
C ARG A 134 -2.40 5.94 -9.21
N GLY A 135 -2.69 7.24 -9.22
CA GLY A 135 -3.31 7.97 -8.11
C GLY A 135 -2.33 8.58 -7.10
N ALA A 136 -2.87 9.03 -5.97
CA ALA A 136 -2.08 9.63 -4.89
C ALA A 136 -1.07 8.64 -4.29
N LEU A 137 -0.06 9.16 -3.56
CA LEU A 137 1.03 8.36 -3.00
C LEU A 137 0.54 7.12 -2.23
N GLY A 138 -0.46 7.27 -1.35
CA GLY A 138 -1.03 6.15 -0.61
C GLY A 138 -1.64 5.06 -1.50
N LYS A 139 -2.32 5.44 -2.59
CA LYS A 139 -2.89 4.49 -3.56
C LYS A 139 -1.79 3.77 -4.33
N LYS A 140 -0.70 4.46 -4.70
CA LYS A 140 0.47 3.85 -5.35
C LYS A 140 1.18 2.85 -4.42
N LEU A 141 1.35 3.21 -3.15
CA LEU A 141 1.92 2.30 -2.14
C LEU A 141 1.06 1.06 -1.93
N SER A 142 -0.27 1.21 -1.92
CA SER A 142 -1.18 0.08 -1.85
C SER A 142 -1.05 -0.86 -3.05
N GLN A 143 -0.92 -0.32 -4.27
CA GLN A 143 -0.67 -1.11 -5.48
C GLN A 143 0.69 -1.81 -5.43
N LEU A 144 1.75 -1.13 -5.01
CA LEU A 144 3.08 -1.74 -4.80
C LEU A 144 3.00 -2.89 -3.80
N TYR A 145 2.32 -2.68 -2.67
CA TYR A 145 2.13 -3.72 -1.65
C TYR A 145 1.36 -4.91 -2.22
N GLN A 146 0.23 -4.68 -2.89
CA GLN A 146 -0.58 -5.74 -3.51
C GLN A 146 0.19 -6.50 -4.59
N TRP A 147 1.08 -5.83 -5.33
CA TRP A 147 1.88 -6.49 -6.34
C TRP A 147 2.94 -7.38 -5.68
N LEU A 148 3.71 -6.84 -4.72
CA LEU A 148 4.77 -7.59 -4.03
C LEU A 148 4.25 -8.77 -3.20
N TYR A 149 3.21 -8.55 -2.40
CA TYR A 149 2.70 -9.54 -1.45
C TYR A 149 1.54 -10.37 -2.02
N GLY A 150 1.13 -10.10 -3.28
CA GLY A 150 -0.17 -10.52 -3.78
C GLY A 150 -1.29 -9.69 -3.17
N GLU A 151 -2.53 -9.88 -3.66
CA GLU A 151 -3.66 -9.37 -2.89
C GLU A 151 -3.57 -9.98 -1.48
N PRO A 152 -3.74 -9.21 -0.38
CA PRO A 152 -4.28 -9.85 0.81
C PRO A 152 -5.55 -10.50 0.31
N ALA A 153 -5.64 -11.83 0.38
CA ALA A 153 -6.72 -12.60 -0.21
C ALA A 153 -7.98 -11.74 -0.18
N LYS A 154 -8.50 -11.36 -1.36
CA LYS A 154 -9.79 -10.66 -1.45
C LYS A 154 -10.66 -11.32 -0.39
N PRO A 155 -11.22 -10.60 0.61
CA PRO A 155 -12.29 -11.21 1.37
C PRO A 155 -13.29 -11.59 0.30
N ARG A 156 -13.38 -12.91 0.03
CA ARG A 156 -14.21 -13.47 -1.02
C ARG A 156 -15.55 -12.77 -0.86
N SER A 157 -15.93 -11.98 -1.86
CA SER A 157 -17.28 -11.45 -1.91
C SER A 157 -18.18 -12.66 -1.85
N SER A 158 -18.99 -12.69 -0.79
CA SER A 158 -20.12 -13.60 -0.57
C SER A 158 -19.84 -15.09 -0.71
N THR A 159 -19.32 -15.68 0.36
CA THR A 159 -20.11 -16.72 1.02
C THR A 159 -19.90 -16.47 2.51
N SER A 160 -20.92 -15.88 3.16
CA SER A 160 -21.14 -15.94 4.61
C SER A 160 -19.87 -16.27 5.40
N ALA A 161 -18.95 -15.30 5.54
CA ALA A 161 -17.89 -15.45 6.52
C ALA A 161 -18.63 -15.44 7.85
N ILE A 162 -18.87 -16.63 8.38
CA ILE A 162 -19.30 -16.82 9.76
C ILE A 162 -18.43 -15.88 10.56
N SER A 163 -19.02 -14.82 11.11
CA SER A 163 -18.38 -13.95 12.06
C SER A 163 -17.81 -14.88 13.11
N GLN A 164 -16.49 -15.06 13.14
CA GLN A 164 -15.88 -15.99 14.10
C GLN A 164 -16.06 -15.49 15.54
N GLY A 165 -16.63 -14.29 15.71
CA GLY A 165 -16.78 -13.60 16.98
C GLY A 165 -15.44 -13.38 17.63
N ARG A 166 -14.32 -13.48 16.90
CA ARG A 166 -12.96 -13.45 17.43
C ARG A 166 -12.10 -12.49 16.63
N ALA A 167 -11.41 -11.60 17.33
CA ALA A 167 -10.45 -10.68 16.73
C ALA A 167 -9.27 -10.44 17.67
N CYS A 168 -8.08 -10.22 17.10
CA CYS A 168 -6.90 -9.90 17.89
C CYS A 168 -6.30 -8.55 17.46
N LEU A 169 -5.99 -7.71 18.45
CA LEU A 169 -5.31 -6.44 18.28
C LEU A 169 -4.22 -6.28 19.34
N ARG A 170 -2.96 -6.25 18.90
CA ARG A 170 -1.79 -5.98 19.77
C ARG A 170 -1.72 -6.90 21.00
N GLY A 171 -2.09 -8.17 20.83
CA GLY A 171 -2.09 -9.18 21.90
C GLY A 171 -3.37 -9.21 22.74
N VAL A 172 -4.31 -8.28 22.52
CA VAL A 172 -5.66 -8.35 23.11
C VAL A 172 -6.55 -9.19 22.21
N GLU A 173 -7.01 -10.32 22.74
CA GLU A 173 -8.01 -11.17 22.10
C GLU A 173 -9.42 -10.71 22.51
N LEU A 174 -10.27 -10.46 21.52
CA LEU A 174 -11.67 -10.15 21.67
C LEU A 174 -12.47 -11.36 21.22
N VAL A 175 -13.35 -11.85 22.09
CA VAL A 175 -14.32 -12.91 21.76
C VAL A 175 -15.72 -12.34 21.98
N LEU A 176 -16.32 -11.72 20.95
CA LEU A 176 -17.61 -11.05 21.00
C LEU A 176 -18.39 -11.28 19.70
N THR A 177 -19.69 -11.51 19.81
CA THR A 177 -20.63 -11.53 18.68
C THR A 177 -20.93 -10.11 18.18
N PRO A 178 -21.38 -9.93 16.92
CA PRO A 178 -21.82 -8.64 16.42
C PRO A 178 -22.84 -7.96 17.34
N GLU A 179 -23.82 -8.72 17.84
CA GLU A 179 -24.89 -8.23 18.71
C GLU A 179 -24.33 -7.70 20.03
N GLN A 180 -23.40 -8.43 20.65
CA GLN A 180 -22.74 -7.99 21.89
C GLN A 180 -21.88 -6.73 21.68
N VAL A 181 -21.25 -6.59 20.52
CA VAL A 181 -20.49 -5.37 20.19
C VAL A 181 -21.44 -4.18 20.04
N LEU A 182 -22.56 -4.34 19.34
CA LEU A 182 -23.56 -3.29 19.16
C LEU A 182 -24.24 -2.91 20.48
N GLU A 183 -24.59 -3.89 21.32
CA GLU A 183 -25.20 -3.63 22.63
C GLU A 183 -24.28 -2.82 23.55
N LYS A 184 -22.99 -3.21 23.62
CA LYS A 184 -21.99 -2.45 24.37
C LYS A 184 -21.80 -1.03 23.81
N ALA A 185 -21.77 -0.90 22.49
CA ALA A 185 -21.63 0.40 21.85
C ALA A 185 -22.81 1.33 22.16
N ARG A 186 -24.06 0.83 22.07
CA ARG A 186 -25.27 1.56 22.47
C ARG A 186 -25.17 2.06 23.91
N ARG A 187 -24.76 1.20 24.83
CA ARG A 187 -24.58 1.53 26.24
C ARG A 187 -23.57 2.66 26.44
N TRP A 188 -22.41 2.59 25.79
CA TRP A 188 -21.37 3.63 25.91
C TRP A 188 -21.74 4.97 25.27
N ILE A 189 -22.57 4.95 24.22
CA ILE A 189 -23.12 6.17 23.62
C ILE A 189 -24.05 6.87 24.61
N VAL A 190 -24.97 6.12 25.25
CA VAL A 190 -25.91 6.65 26.25
C VAL A 190 -25.17 7.15 27.49
N GLU A 191 -24.12 6.43 27.92
CA GLU A 191 -23.25 6.85 29.04
C GLU A 191 -22.37 8.07 28.73
N GLY A 192 -22.38 8.58 27.48
CA GLY A 192 -21.59 9.75 27.09
C GLY A 192 -20.08 9.55 27.13
N LYS A 193 -19.59 8.30 27.02
CA LYS A 193 -18.16 7.97 27.15
C LYS A 193 -17.34 8.39 25.91
N GLY A 194 -16.93 9.65 25.88
CA GLY A 194 -15.89 10.17 24.99
C GLY A 194 -16.34 10.58 23.58
N GLU A 195 -15.37 10.96 22.74
CA GLU A 195 -15.60 11.59 21.42
C GLU A 195 -15.93 10.57 20.30
N PHE A 196 -17.03 9.83 20.43
CA PHE A 196 -17.42 8.79 19.45
C PHE A 196 -17.75 9.35 18.05
N LYS A 197 -18.00 10.65 17.91
CA LYS A 197 -18.26 11.34 16.62
C LYS A 197 -16.99 11.72 15.85
N ARG A 198 -15.79 11.45 16.37
CA ARG A 198 -14.53 11.89 15.75
C ARG A 198 -14.05 10.93 14.66
N TYR A 199 -14.67 11.02 13.48
CA TYR A 199 -14.27 10.28 12.28
C TYR A 199 -14.12 11.20 11.07
N GLN A 200 -13.23 10.86 10.13
CA GLN A 200 -12.94 11.67 8.94
C GLN A 200 -13.44 11.05 7.63
N SER A 201 -13.57 9.72 7.56
CA SER A 201 -13.88 9.05 6.29
C SER A 201 -14.63 7.73 6.43
N TRP A 202 -14.63 7.13 7.62
CA TRP A 202 -15.22 5.82 7.89
C TRP A 202 -15.93 5.83 9.23
N TYR A 203 -17.11 5.24 9.30
CA TYR A 203 -17.91 5.16 10.52
C TYR A 203 -18.61 3.80 10.62
N VAL A 204 -18.99 3.42 11.83
CA VAL A 204 -19.87 2.27 12.12
C VAL A 204 -21.27 2.83 12.33
N PRO A 205 -22.27 2.41 11.54
CA PRO A 205 -23.66 2.75 11.82
C PRO A 205 -24.10 2.00 13.08
N ILE A 206 -24.59 2.72 14.08
CA ILE A 206 -25.20 2.13 15.27
C ILE A 206 -26.51 2.87 15.48
N ASP A 207 -27.60 2.22 15.06
CA ASP A 207 -28.93 2.82 14.94
C ASP A 207 -28.81 4.14 14.12
N ASP A 208 -29.28 5.29 14.64
CA ASP A 208 -29.18 6.59 13.97
C ASP A 208 -27.84 7.33 14.20
N GLN A 209 -26.86 6.70 14.86
CA GLN A 209 -25.60 7.32 15.21
C GLN A 209 -24.43 6.81 14.36
N LYS A 210 -23.57 7.74 13.96
CA LYS A 210 -22.31 7.44 13.27
C LYS A 210 -21.16 7.42 14.27
N VAL A 211 -20.54 6.25 14.42
CA VAL A 211 -19.50 6.01 15.43
C VAL A 211 -18.14 5.81 14.79
N ALA A 212 -17.11 6.47 15.34
CA ALA A 212 -15.75 6.33 14.87
C ALA A 212 -15.20 4.91 15.14
N SER A 213 -14.72 4.24 14.09
CA SER A 213 -14.20 2.86 14.18
C SER A 213 -13.08 2.71 15.20
N LYS A 214 -12.21 3.74 15.34
CA LYS A 214 -11.11 3.73 16.31
C LYS A 214 -11.59 3.86 17.75
N TRP A 215 -12.61 4.68 17.98
CA TRP A 215 -13.18 4.84 19.32
C TRP A 215 -13.81 3.52 19.78
N LEU A 216 -14.62 2.89 18.92
CA LEU A 216 -15.29 1.65 19.27
C LEU A 216 -14.30 0.54 19.60
N VAL A 217 -13.26 0.37 18.79
CA VAL A 217 -12.19 -0.61 19.07
C VAL A 217 -11.41 -0.27 20.34
N SER A 218 -11.18 1.01 20.63
CA SER A 218 -10.53 1.44 21.86
C SER A 218 -11.35 1.07 23.10
N GLN A 219 -12.68 1.23 23.05
CA GLN A 219 -13.56 0.82 24.15
C GLN A 219 -13.60 -0.72 24.31
N LEU A 220 -13.59 -1.45 23.20
CA LEU A 220 -13.60 -2.92 23.23
C LEU A 220 -12.30 -3.52 23.77
N THR A 221 -11.14 -2.96 23.42
CA THR A 221 -9.83 -3.51 23.81
C THR A 221 -9.20 -2.83 25.02
N GLY A 222 -9.75 -1.70 25.48
CA GLY A 222 -9.12 -0.84 26.49
C GLY A 222 -7.84 -0.14 26.02
N LEU A 223 -7.44 -0.32 24.76
CA LEU A 223 -6.20 0.26 24.23
C LEU A 223 -6.43 1.73 23.85
N PRO A 224 -5.52 2.66 24.17
CA PRO A 224 -5.66 4.05 23.75
C PRO A 224 -5.68 4.18 22.22
N VAL A 225 -6.53 5.04 21.66
CA VAL A 225 -6.68 5.25 20.21
C VAL A 225 -5.37 5.57 19.46
N LYS A 226 -4.32 6.04 20.14
CA LYS A 226 -3.00 6.31 19.54
C LYS A 226 -2.17 5.05 19.27
N THR A 227 -2.51 3.92 19.89
CA THR A 227 -1.72 2.67 19.83
C THR A 227 -2.00 1.82 18.59
N PHE A 228 -3.02 2.18 17.81
CA PHE A 228 -3.38 1.47 16.58
C PHE A 228 -3.94 2.43 15.51
N THR A 229 -3.93 1.96 14.28
CA THR A 229 -4.34 2.69 13.08
C THR A 229 -5.83 2.51 12.78
N ALA A 230 -6.40 3.39 11.96
CA ALA A 230 -7.80 3.26 11.52
C ALA A 230 -8.03 2.02 10.64
N SER A 231 -7.01 1.55 9.91
CA SER A 231 -7.09 0.30 9.16
C SER A 231 -7.12 -0.92 10.07
N GLU A 232 -6.31 -0.95 11.14
CA GLU A 232 -6.35 -2.02 12.14
C GLU A 232 -7.71 -2.07 12.84
N ALA A 233 -8.28 -0.92 13.21
CA ALA A 233 -9.61 -0.85 13.83
C ALA A 233 -10.70 -1.44 12.92
N ARG A 234 -10.72 -1.07 11.63
CA ARG A 234 -11.68 -1.60 10.66
C ARG A 234 -11.53 -3.10 10.45
N ARG A 235 -10.29 -3.60 10.41
CA ARG A 235 -10.01 -5.03 10.30
C ARG A 235 -10.61 -5.81 11.48
N VAL A 236 -10.40 -5.31 12.70
CA VAL A 236 -10.94 -5.92 13.94
C VAL A 236 -12.47 -5.95 13.90
N LEU A 237 -13.11 -4.83 13.59
CA LEU A 237 -14.57 -4.75 13.51
C LEU A 237 -15.15 -5.71 12.46
N LYS A 238 -14.53 -5.78 11.28
CA LYS A 238 -14.95 -6.72 10.23
C LYS A 238 -14.79 -8.19 10.66
N GLN A 239 -13.75 -8.52 11.43
CA GLN A 239 -13.57 -9.87 12.00
C GLN A 239 -14.63 -10.22 13.06
N LEU A 240 -15.11 -9.20 13.79
CA LEU A 240 -16.24 -9.32 14.72
C LEU A 240 -17.60 -9.26 14.02
N GLY A 241 -17.65 -9.21 12.68
CA GLY A 241 -18.89 -9.15 11.91
C GLY A 241 -19.58 -7.78 11.90
N ILE A 242 -18.86 -6.72 12.30
CA ILE A 242 -19.37 -5.34 12.28
C ILE A 242 -19.06 -4.66 10.95
N GLU A 243 -20.09 -4.12 10.33
CA GLU A 243 -19.97 -3.34 9.10
C GLU A 243 -19.36 -1.95 9.36
N VAL A 244 -18.54 -1.48 8.42
CA VAL A 244 -17.95 -0.14 8.47
C VAL A 244 -18.14 0.55 7.14
N ILE A 245 -18.82 1.71 7.16
CA ILE A 245 -19.25 2.47 5.98
C ILE A 245 -18.27 3.61 5.70
N GLN A 246 -18.00 3.87 4.41
CA GLN A 246 -17.26 5.06 3.98
C GLN A 246 -18.21 6.23 3.75
N ILE A 247 -17.83 7.45 4.12
CA ILE A 247 -18.65 8.66 3.89
C ILE A 247 -19.02 8.85 2.41
N LYS A 248 -18.22 8.34 1.46
CA LYS A 248 -18.51 8.44 0.03
C LYS A 248 -19.61 7.49 -0.46
N ASP A 249 -19.93 6.44 0.29
CA ASP A 249 -20.98 5.47 -0.05
C ASP A 249 -22.33 5.84 0.61
N ASP A 250 -22.37 6.91 1.39
CA ASP A 250 -23.55 7.41 2.12
C ASP A 250 -24.67 7.93 1.20
N SER A 251 -24.34 8.19 -0.07
CA SER A 251 -25.30 8.57 -1.11
C SER A 251 -26.04 7.38 -1.75
N VAL A 252 -25.62 6.13 -1.49
CA VAL A 252 -26.26 4.92 -2.04
C VAL A 252 -27.27 4.32 -1.06
N VAL A 253 -27.07 4.47 0.25
CA VAL A 253 -27.96 3.86 1.27
C VAL A 253 -29.31 4.57 1.39
N ARG A 254 -29.42 5.82 0.92
CA ARG A 254 -30.70 6.58 0.93
C ARG A 254 -31.65 6.25 -0.22
N SER A 255 -31.26 5.42 -1.19
CA SER A 255 -32.12 5.12 -2.35
C SER A 255 -32.94 3.83 -2.25
N GLU A 256 -32.84 3.05 -1.17
CA GLU A 256 -33.62 1.80 -0.98
C GLU A 256 -34.72 1.90 0.09
N LEU A 257 -35.04 3.11 0.55
CA LEU A 257 -36.24 3.37 1.38
C LEU A 257 -37.10 4.43 0.68
N LYS A 258 -37.80 4.00 -0.37
CA LYS A 258 -39.03 4.61 -0.88
C LYS A 258 -40.07 3.54 -1.08
#